data_AF-A0A4S4D7A3-F1
#
_entry.id   AF-A0A4S4D7A3-F1
#
_cell.length_a   1.000
_cell.length_b   1.000
_cell.length_c   1.000
_cell.angle_alpha   90.00
_cell.angle_beta   90.00
_cell.angle_gamma   90.00
#
_symmetry.space_group_name_H-M   'P 1'
#
loop_
_entity.id
_entity.type
_entity.pdbx_description
1 polymer ?
#
loop_
_entity_poly.entity_id
_entity_poly.type
_entity_poly.pdbx_seq_one_letter_code
_entity_poly.pdbx_strand_id
1 'polypeptide(L)'
;MWFLARFYTAFEAKKMELANIVVPVNSNYNHLEKLEQETVKWCREILRNNSTAIRVLKSALNAVDDSHSTLQLVFEDLLERAREKEEKEAKKRQRFAKDFTDLLSTIKEITASSIWEESKQLFEKSSEYRSIGEDSFAKEVFEEHLVHLLEKAKEKERKREEEKVTD
;
A
#
# COMPACT_ATOMS: atom_id res chain seq x y z
N MET A 1 -31.09 -19.08 16.10
CA MET A 1 -32.40 -18.38 16.06
C MET A 1 -33.26 -18.75 14.86
N TRP A 2 -32.68 -18.78 13.66
CA TRP A 2 -33.36 -19.01 12.38
C TRP A 2 -34.14 -20.34 12.29
N PHE A 3 -33.65 -21.43 12.86
CA PHE A 3 -34.35 -22.74 12.83
C PHE A 3 -35.52 -22.87 13.82
N LEU A 4 -35.62 -21.99 14.81
CA LEU A 4 -36.67 -22.04 15.83
C LEU A 4 -37.84 -21.09 15.55
N ALA A 5 -37.74 -20.28 14.48
CA ALA A 5 -38.76 -19.32 14.04
C ALA A 5 -39.35 -18.44 15.16
N ARG A 6 -38.55 -18.14 16.19
CA ARG A 6 -38.95 -17.26 17.30
C ARG A 6 -38.82 -15.80 16.87
N PHE A 7 -39.77 -14.97 17.30
CA PHE A 7 -39.74 -13.53 17.06
C PHE A 7 -38.98 -12.81 18.18
N TYR A 8 -38.20 -11.80 17.79
CA TYR A 8 -37.42 -10.98 18.71
C TYR A 8 -37.58 -9.51 18.34
N THR A 9 -37.59 -8.67 19.36
CA THR A 9 -37.57 -7.22 19.21
C THR A 9 -36.20 -6.73 18.77
N ALA A 10 -36.13 -5.52 18.20
CA ALA A 10 -34.86 -4.91 17.80
C ALA A 10 -33.87 -4.77 18.99
N PHE A 11 -34.39 -4.47 20.19
CA PHE A 11 -33.58 -4.36 21.41
C PHE A 11 -33.03 -5.71 21.88
N GLU A 12 -33.80 -6.79 21.75
CA GLU A 12 -33.32 -8.14 22.02
C GLU A 12 -32.22 -8.54 21.02
N ALA A 13 -32.40 -8.24 19.73
CA ALA A 13 -31.38 -8.49 18.71
C ALA A 13 -30.08 -7.74 19.01
N LYS A 14 -30.17 -6.47 19.46
CA LYS A 14 -29.00 -5.70 19.91
C LYS A 14 -28.34 -6.31 21.16
N LYS A 15 -29.15 -6.75 22.14
CA LYS A 15 -28.64 -7.41 23.36
C LYS A 15 -27.92 -8.74 23.06
N MET A 16 -28.34 -9.42 22.00
CA MET A 16 -27.72 -10.64 21.50
C MET A 16 -26.55 -10.38 20.54
N GLU A 17 -26.12 -9.12 20.38
CA GLU A 17 -25.04 -8.71 19.47
C GLU A 17 -25.29 -9.03 17.98
N LEU A 18 -26.55 -9.24 17.60
CA LEU A 18 -26.95 -9.48 16.20
C LEU A 18 -27.10 -8.19 15.39
N ALA A 19 -27.22 -7.05 16.07
CA ALA A 19 -27.29 -5.72 15.48
C ALA A 19 -26.47 -4.73 16.30
N ASN A 20 -25.62 -3.92 15.67
CA ASN A 20 -24.77 -2.98 16.43
C ASN A 20 -25.56 -1.77 16.95
N ILE A 21 -26.66 -1.38 16.29
CA ILE A 21 -27.51 -0.27 16.73
C ILE A 21 -28.98 -0.51 16.41
N VAL A 22 -29.84 0.07 17.25
CA VAL A 22 -31.29 0.16 17.02
C VAL A 22 -31.60 1.64 16.92
N VAL A 23 -32.18 2.07 15.80
CA VAL A 23 -32.63 3.45 15.59
C VAL A 23 -34.13 3.49 15.92
N PRO A 24 -34.55 4.16 17.01
CA PRO A 24 -35.96 4.21 17.40
C PRO A 24 -36.78 5.00 16.37
N VAL A 25 -37.96 4.48 16.03
CA VAL A 25 -38.94 5.20 15.20
C VAL A 25 -39.68 6.20 16.10
N ASN A 26 -39.46 7.48 15.89
CA ASN A 26 -40.24 8.56 16.49
C ASN A 26 -41.31 9.05 15.51
N SER A 27 -42.45 9.52 16.01
CA SER A 27 -43.62 9.93 15.21
C SER A 27 -43.39 11.11 14.25
N ASN A 28 -42.18 11.68 14.21
CA ASN A 28 -41.81 12.77 13.32
C ASN A 28 -40.96 12.22 12.14
N TYR A 29 -41.07 12.85 10.97
CA TYR A 29 -40.44 12.44 9.70
C TYR A 29 -38.89 12.29 9.72
N ASN A 30 -38.22 12.58 10.84
CA ASN A 30 -36.75 12.58 10.97
C ASN A 30 -36.11 11.21 11.26
N HIS A 31 -36.89 10.12 11.38
CA HIS A 31 -36.33 8.81 11.73
C HIS A 31 -35.67 8.11 10.53
N LEU A 32 -36.16 8.29 9.30
CA LEU A 32 -35.49 7.79 8.09
C LEU A 32 -34.13 8.45 7.92
N GLU A 33 -34.07 9.78 8.10
CA GLU A 33 -32.83 10.54 7.98
C GLU A 33 -31.77 10.06 8.99
N LYS A 34 -32.16 9.80 10.24
CA LYS A 34 -31.26 9.24 11.26
C LYS A 34 -30.78 7.84 10.91
N LEU A 35 -31.64 7.01 10.34
CA LEU A 35 -31.28 5.68 9.89
C LEU A 35 -30.28 5.73 8.73
N GLU A 36 -30.50 6.62 7.76
CA GLU A 36 -29.58 6.87 6.65
C GLU A 36 -28.22 7.37 7.15
N GLN A 37 -28.21 8.31 8.10
CA GLN A 37 -26.98 8.83 8.69
C GLN A 37 -26.14 7.73 9.38
N GLU A 38 -26.76 6.87 10.18
CA GLU A 38 -26.06 5.73 10.79
C GLU A 38 -25.59 4.73 9.74
N THR A 39 -26.38 4.47 8.70
CA THR A 39 -25.99 3.59 7.59
C THR A 39 -24.76 4.13 6.85
N VAL A 40 -24.75 5.42 6.51
CA VAL A 40 -23.62 6.09 5.84
C VAL A 40 -22.38 6.07 6.72
N LYS A 41 -22.53 6.29 8.03
CA LYS A 41 -21.43 6.22 8.99
C LYS A 41 -20.76 4.84 8.96
N TRP A 42 -21.55 3.77 8.96
CA TRP A 42 -21.01 2.41 8.92
C TRP A 42 -20.39 2.08 7.57
N CYS A 43 -21.00 2.52 6.46
CA CYS A 43 -20.40 2.38 5.14
C CYS A 43 -19.02 3.06 5.07
N ARG A 44 -18.87 4.25 5.66
CA ARG A 44 -17.58 4.95 5.73
C ARG A 44 -16.57 4.19 6.59
N GLU A 45 -16.99 3.62 7.71
CA GLU A 45 -16.12 2.81 8.58
C GLU A 45 -15.64 1.53 7.87
N ILE A 46 -16.56 0.81 7.21
CA ILE A 46 -16.24 -0.36 6.40
C ILE A 46 -15.24 -0.01 5.29
N LEU A 47 -15.47 1.09 4.57
CA LEU A 47 -14.58 1.52 3.47
C LEU A 47 -13.23 2.03 3.94
N ARG A 48 -13.12 2.58 5.16
CA ARG A 48 -11.84 2.93 5.78
C ARG A 48 -11.01 1.68 6.07
N ASN A 49 -11.65 0.62 6.53
CA ASN A 49 -10.96 -0.64 6.81
C ASN A 49 -10.61 -1.39 5.52
N ASN A 50 -11.54 -1.45 4.56
CA ASN A 50 -11.29 -2.04 3.25
C ASN A 50 -12.12 -1.31 2.17
N SER A 51 -11.43 -0.60 1.27
CA SER A 51 -12.02 0.21 0.20
C SER A 51 -12.81 -0.59 -0.85
N THR A 52 -12.70 -1.93 -0.86
CA THR A 52 -13.40 -2.82 -1.78
C THR A 52 -14.56 -3.58 -1.13
N ALA A 53 -14.69 -3.54 0.20
CA ALA A 53 -15.63 -4.38 0.95
C ALA A 53 -17.10 -4.22 0.50
N ILE A 54 -17.59 -2.98 0.33
CA ILE A 54 -18.99 -2.74 -0.10
C ILE A 54 -19.23 -3.25 -1.52
N ARG A 55 -18.23 -3.15 -2.41
CA ARG A 55 -18.33 -3.62 -3.79
C ARG A 55 -18.38 -5.14 -3.85
N VAL A 56 -17.53 -5.82 -3.10
CA VAL A 56 -17.56 -7.29 -2.96
C VAL A 56 -18.89 -7.73 -2.35
N LEU A 57 -19.37 -7.08 -1.29
CA LEU A 57 -20.66 -7.40 -0.66
C LEU A 57 -21.82 -7.25 -1.64
N LYS A 58 -21.86 -6.16 -2.41
CA LYS A 58 -22.88 -5.94 -3.44
C LYS A 58 -22.83 -7.02 -4.52
N SER A 59 -21.63 -7.37 -4.99
CA SER A 59 -21.45 -8.44 -5.97
C SER A 59 -21.84 -9.79 -5.42
N ALA A 60 -21.55 -10.08 -4.15
CA ALA A 60 -21.96 -11.31 -3.50
C ALA A 60 -23.48 -11.41 -3.37
N LEU A 61 -24.14 -10.33 -2.94
CA LEU A 61 -25.61 -10.25 -2.87
C LEU A 61 -26.25 -10.44 -4.26
N ASN A 62 -25.72 -9.76 -5.27
CA ASN A 62 -26.20 -9.91 -6.65
C ASN A 62 -25.92 -11.33 -7.20
N ALA A 63 -24.84 -11.98 -6.77
CA ALA A 63 -24.50 -13.35 -7.20
C ALA A 63 -25.30 -14.44 -6.49
N VAL A 64 -25.99 -14.12 -5.38
CA VAL A 64 -27.00 -15.03 -4.80
C VAL A 64 -28.19 -15.18 -5.75
N ASP A 65 -28.47 -14.16 -6.56
CA ASP A 65 -29.52 -14.21 -7.59
C ASP A 65 -28.99 -14.77 -8.93
N ASP A 66 -27.71 -14.57 -9.27
CA ASP A 66 -27.06 -15.09 -10.48
C ASP A 66 -25.67 -15.70 -10.19
N SER A 67 -25.60 -17.03 -10.03
CA SER A 67 -24.43 -17.93 -10.06
C SER A 67 -23.11 -17.42 -9.41
N HIS A 68 -22.55 -18.21 -8.49
CA HIS A 68 -21.23 -18.03 -7.86
C HIS A 68 -20.07 -17.59 -8.79
N SER A 69 -20.15 -17.87 -10.08
CA SER A 69 -19.20 -17.41 -11.12
C SER A 69 -19.03 -15.88 -11.17
N THR A 70 -20.10 -15.11 -10.96
CA THR A 70 -20.05 -13.63 -11.01
C THR A 70 -19.21 -13.06 -9.85
N LEU A 71 -19.28 -13.68 -8.67
CA LEU A 71 -18.52 -13.28 -7.50
C LEU A 71 -17.01 -13.51 -7.71
N GLN A 72 -16.64 -14.67 -8.26
CA GLN A 72 -15.25 -15.01 -8.55
C GLN A 72 -14.61 -14.01 -9.52
N LEU A 73 -15.30 -13.68 -10.62
CA LEU A 73 -14.79 -12.73 -11.63
C LEU A 73 -14.57 -11.33 -11.03
N VAL A 74 -15.47 -10.84 -10.19
CA VAL A 74 -15.30 -9.53 -9.52
C VAL A 74 -14.14 -9.56 -8.54
N PHE A 75 -13.96 -10.65 -7.81
CA PHE A 75 -12.83 -10.80 -6.89
C PHE A 75 -11.50 -10.82 -7.64
N GLU A 76 -11.41 -11.55 -8.75
CA GLU A 76 -10.23 -11.60 -9.61
C GLU A 76 -9.89 -10.23 -10.20
N ASP A 77 -10.86 -9.50 -10.74
CA ASP A 77 -10.69 -8.14 -11.28
C ASP A 77 -10.21 -7.16 -10.18
N LEU A 78 -10.70 -7.30 -8.94
CA LEU A 78 -10.23 -6.48 -7.82
C LEU A 78 -8.78 -6.81 -7.42
N LEU A 79 -8.42 -8.10 -7.41
CA LEU A 79 -7.04 -8.52 -7.16
C LEU A 79 -6.08 -8.05 -8.24
N GLU A 80 -6.49 -8.09 -9.50
CA GLU A 80 -5.70 -7.57 -10.62
C GLU A 80 -5.47 -6.07 -10.47
N ARG A 81 -6.51 -5.28 -10.17
CA ARG A 81 -6.34 -3.84 -9.91
C ARG A 81 -5.43 -3.53 -8.72
N ALA A 82 -5.49 -4.34 -7.67
CA ALA A 82 -4.59 -4.20 -6.52
C ALA A 82 -3.13 -4.45 -6.94
N ARG A 83 -2.87 -5.56 -7.64
CA ARG A 83 -1.54 -5.90 -8.17
C ARG A 83 -1.01 -4.84 -9.14
N GLU A 84 -1.84 -4.35 -10.06
CA GLU A 84 -1.45 -3.28 -10.98
C GLU A 84 -1.05 -1.99 -10.24
N LYS A 85 -1.75 -1.66 -9.16
CA LYS A 85 -1.45 -0.47 -8.36
C LYS A 85 -0.10 -0.62 -7.66
N GLU A 86 0.14 -1.77 -7.02
CA GLU A 86 1.42 -2.11 -6.39
C GLU A 86 2.56 -2.12 -7.42
N GLU A 87 2.35 -2.69 -8.61
CA GLU A 87 3.35 -2.71 -9.68
C GLU A 87 3.66 -1.31 -10.20
N LYS A 88 2.64 -0.45 -10.36
CA LYS A 88 2.83 0.96 -10.76
C LYS A 88 3.60 1.73 -9.70
N GLU A 89 3.35 1.49 -8.41
CA GLU A 89 4.08 2.10 -7.30
C GLU A 89 5.54 1.58 -7.24
N ALA A 90 5.75 0.28 -7.42
CA ALA A 90 7.09 -0.32 -7.50
C ALA A 90 7.90 0.21 -8.68
N LYS A 91 7.29 0.32 -9.88
CA LYS A 91 7.94 0.92 -11.06
C LYS A 91 8.30 2.38 -10.84
N LYS A 92 7.46 3.16 -10.13
CA LYS A 92 7.79 4.55 -9.77
C LYS A 92 8.97 4.61 -8.82
N ARG A 93 8.98 3.78 -7.76
CA ARG A 93 10.12 3.68 -6.83
C ARG A 93 11.41 3.31 -7.54
N GLN A 94 11.37 2.35 -8.46
CA GLN A 94 12.53 1.95 -9.25
C GLN A 94 13.06 3.09 -10.12
N ARG A 95 12.17 3.90 -10.74
CA ARG A 95 12.58 5.08 -11.51
C ARG A 95 13.28 6.11 -10.63
N PHE A 96 12.70 6.45 -9.48
CA PHE A 96 13.32 7.39 -8.55
C PHE A 96 14.67 6.89 -8.01
N ALA A 97 14.78 5.60 -7.70
CA ALA A 97 16.05 4.99 -7.28
C ALA A 97 17.11 5.11 -8.39
N LYS A 98 16.74 4.86 -9.65
CA LYS A 98 17.64 4.98 -10.78
C LYS A 98 18.11 6.43 -10.98
N ASP A 99 17.18 7.38 -11.01
CA ASP A 99 17.49 8.81 -11.21
C ASP A 99 18.41 9.32 -10.07
N PHE A 100 18.15 8.88 -8.84
CA PHE A 100 19.01 9.20 -7.70
C PHE A 100 20.38 8.53 -7.78
N THR A 101 20.46 7.27 -8.20
CA THR A 101 21.73 6.56 -8.42
C THR A 101 22.57 7.24 -9.51
N ASP A 102 21.94 7.68 -10.60
CA ASP A 102 22.60 8.41 -11.67
C ASP A 102 23.16 9.75 -11.16
N LEU A 103 22.40 10.47 -10.32
CA LEU A 103 22.87 11.66 -9.61
C LEU A 103 24.09 11.35 -8.72
N LEU A 104 24.00 10.32 -7.87
CA LEU A 104 25.09 9.92 -6.96
C LEU A 104 26.37 9.60 -7.74
N SER A 105 26.25 8.92 -8.88
CA SER A 105 27.39 8.58 -9.73
C SER A 105 28.07 9.79 -10.38
N THR A 106 27.35 10.90 -10.53
CA THR A 106 27.86 12.15 -11.09
C THR A 106 28.68 12.93 -10.06
N ILE A 107 28.36 12.78 -8.76
CA ILE A 107 29.03 13.46 -7.65
C ILE A 107 30.34 12.74 -7.34
N LYS A 108 31.47 13.36 -7.68
CA LYS A 108 32.80 12.77 -7.52
C LYS A 108 33.26 12.72 -6.06
N GLU A 109 32.64 13.51 -5.18
CA GLU A 109 32.91 13.50 -3.75
C GLU A 109 32.36 12.23 -3.04
N ILE A 110 31.45 11.49 -3.69
CA ILE A 110 30.87 10.28 -3.12
C ILE A 110 31.79 9.10 -3.44
N THR A 111 32.41 8.57 -2.39
CA THR A 111 33.37 7.46 -2.45
C THR A 111 32.85 6.30 -1.59
N ALA A 112 33.37 5.08 -1.75
CA ALA A 112 32.95 3.88 -1.01
C ALA A 112 33.04 3.97 0.54
N SER A 113 33.65 5.03 1.08
CA SER A 113 33.73 5.34 2.51
C SER A 113 32.84 6.51 2.96
N SER A 114 32.03 7.08 2.06
CA SER A 114 31.20 8.24 2.35
C SER A 114 30.07 7.90 3.31
N ILE A 115 29.82 8.80 4.27
CA ILE A 115 28.74 8.64 5.25
C ILE A 115 27.49 9.37 4.74
N TRP A 116 26.32 8.80 4.99
CA TRP A 116 25.02 9.36 4.59
C TRP A 116 24.87 10.82 5.01
N GLU A 117 25.13 11.16 6.28
CA GLU A 117 24.93 12.50 6.83
C GLU A 117 25.81 13.57 6.18
N GLU A 118 27.05 13.24 5.83
CA GLU A 118 27.98 14.16 5.16
C GLU A 118 27.61 14.33 3.69
N SER A 119 27.19 13.25 3.05
CA SER A 119 26.82 13.22 1.63
C SER A 119 25.47 13.90 1.38
N LYS A 120 24.56 13.88 2.37
CA LYS A 120 23.23 14.50 2.31
C LYS A 120 23.30 15.98 1.93
N GLN A 121 24.32 16.70 2.41
CA GLN A 121 24.54 18.12 2.09
C GLN A 121 24.79 18.37 0.59
N LEU A 122 25.27 17.35 -0.14
CA LEU A 122 25.62 17.46 -1.57
C LEU A 122 24.41 17.32 -2.48
N PHE A 123 23.39 16.55 -2.06
CA PHE A 123 22.22 16.26 -2.89
C PHE A 123 20.87 16.70 -2.29
N GLU A 124 20.81 17.22 -1.06
CA GLU A 124 19.56 17.65 -0.41
C GLU A 124 18.75 18.69 -1.22
N LYS A 125 19.44 19.49 -2.04
CA LYS A 125 18.81 20.52 -2.89
C LYS A 125 18.41 20.01 -4.27
N SER A 126 18.84 18.81 -4.63
CA SER A 126 18.57 18.19 -5.92
C SER A 126 17.08 17.87 -6.10
N SER A 127 16.62 17.88 -7.35
CA SER A 127 15.25 17.50 -7.70
C SER A 127 15.00 16.01 -7.45
N GLU A 128 16.02 15.19 -7.64
CA GLU A 128 15.98 13.73 -7.60
C GLU A 128 15.74 13.24 -6.17
N TYR A 129 16.49 13.79 -5.20
CA TYR A 129 16.29 13.50 -3.78
C TYR A 129 14.92 14.01 -3.26
N ARG A 130 14.51 15.22 -3.65
CA ARG A 130 13.19 15.76 -3.27
C ARG A 130 12.03 14.96 -3.85
N SER A 131 12.21 14.36 -5.02
CA SER A 131 11.18 13.55 -5.68
C SER A 131 10.96 12.19 -5.00
N ILE A 132 11.96 11.67 -4.29
CA ILE A 132 11.82 10.46 -3.47
C ILE A 132 10.92 10.72 -2.25
N GLY A 133 11.10 11.86 -1.56
CA GLY A 133 10.28 12.29 -0.42
C GLY A 133 10.44 11.48 0.87
N GLU A 134 10.93 10.24 0.80
CA GLU A 134 11.14 9.33 1.93
C GLU A 134 12.64 9.11 2.20
N ASP A 135 13.13 9.60 3.35
CA ASP A 135 14.56 9.61 3.70
C ASP A 135 15.14 8.20 3.90
N SER A 136 14.33 7.26 4.40
CA SER A 136 14.71 5.85 4.55
C SER A 136 15.00 5.19 3.21
N PHE A 137 14.12 5.40 2.23
CA PHE A 137 14.29 4.85 0.88
C PHE A 137 15.51 5.47 0.17
N ALA A 138 15.70 6.79 0.30
CA ALA A 138 16.87 7.45 -0.27
C ALA A 138 18.19 6.93 0.35
N LYS A 139 18.20 6.66 1.66
CA LYS A 139 19.34 6.09 2.37
C LYS A 139 19.66 4.66 1.89
N GLU A 140 18.65 3.81 1.72
CA GLU A 140 18.80 2.45 1.18
C GLU A 140 19.46 2.47 -0.21
N VAL A 141 18.96 3.31 -1.13
CA VAL A 141 19.54 3.44 -2.48
C VAL A 141 20.99 3.94 -2.45
N PHE A 142 21.31 4.86 -1.52
CA PHE A 142 22.69 5.33 -1.34
C PHE A 142 23.62 4.23 -0.81
N GLU A 143 23.20 3.48 0.19
CA GLU A 143 23.97 2.36 0.73
C GLU A 143 24.20 1.27 -0.33
N GLU A 144 23.17 0.95 -1.13
CA GLU A 144 23.31 0.05 -2.29
C GLU A 144 24.34 0.58 -3.30
N HIS A 145 24.33 1.89 -3.60
CA HIS A 145 25.31 2.51 -4.48
C HIS A 145 26.74 2.40 -3.94
N LEU A 146 26.94 2.61 -2.62
CA LEU A 146 28.25 2.45 -1.98
C LEU A 146 28.76 1.02 -2.02
N VAL A 147 27.88 0.04 -1.76
CA VAL A 147 28.21 -1.39 -1.90
C VAL A 147 28.67 -1.69 -3.32
N HIS A 148 27.94 -1.22 -4.33
CA HIS A 148 28.31 -1.40 -5.73
C HIS A 148 29.65 -0.73 -6.08
N LEU A 149 29.95 0.46 -5.53
CA LEU A 149 31.26 1.10 -5.70
C LEU A 149 32.40 0.29 -5.05
N LEU A 150 32.15 -0.26 -3.86
CA LEU A 150 33.11 -1.07 -3.11
C LEU A 150 33.41 -2.40 -3.82
N GLU A 151 32.38 -3.09 -4.33
CA GLU A 151 32.54 -4.29 -5.15
C GLU A 151 33.33 -4.00 -6.42
N LYS A 152 33.03 -2.89 -7.11
CA LYS A 152 33.75 -2.45 -8.31
C LYS A 152 35.22 -2.13 -8.02
N ALA A 153 35.56 -1.66 -6.83
CA ALA A 153 36.94 -1.43 -6.41
C ALA A 153 37.68 -2.75 -6.16
N LYS A 154 37.08 -3.67 -5.40
CA LYS A 154 37.64 -5.00 -5.11
C LYS A 154 37.88 -5.82 -6.38
N GLU A 155 36.94 -5.78 -7.33
CA GLU A 155 37.08 -6.50 -8.60
C GLU A 155 38.23 -5.96 -9.46
N LYS A 156 38.48 -4.64 -9.41
CA LYS A 156 39.65 -4.04 -10.08
C LYS A 156 40.97 -4.46 -9.43
N GLU A 157 41.01 -4.62 -8.11
CA GLU A 157 42.21 -5.11 -7.43
C GLU A 157 42.50 -6.56 -7.79
N ARG A 158 41.48 -7.43 -7.77
CA ARG A 158 41.62 -8.84 -8.16
C ARG A 158 42.17 -9.01 -9.58
N LYS A 159 41.65 -8.25 -10.56
CA LYS A 159 42.14 -8.30 -11.95
C LYS A 159 43.59 -7.87 -12.08
N ARG A 160 44.05 -6.89 -11.29
CA ARG A 160 45.46 -6.46 -11.27
C ARG A 160 46.38 -7.49 -10.65
N GLU A 161 45.90 -8.26 -9.67
CA GLU A 161 46.66 -9.35 -9.07
C GLU A 161 46.76 -10.54 -10.02
N GLU A 162 45.66 -10.88 -10.73
CA GLU A 162 45.65 -11.94 -11.74
C GLU A 162 46.58 -11.60 -12.91
N GLU A 163 46.54 -10.38 -13.46
CA GLU A 163 47.46 -9.94 -14.53
C GLU A 163 48.94 -10.03 -14.12
N LYS A 164 49.27 -9.69 -12.87
CA LYS A 164 50.64 -9.75 -12.33
C LYS A 164 51.17 -11.16 -12.11
N VAL A 165 50.30 -12.18 -12.07
CA VAL A 165 50.69 -13.59 -11.84
C VAL A 165 50.88 -14.33 -13.18
N THR A 166 50.37 -13.77 -14.28
CA THR A 166 50.49 -14.34 -15.64
C THR A 166 51.63 -13.79 -16.50
N ASP A 167 52.28 -12.69 -16.09
CA ASP A 167 53.52 -12.14 -16.68
C ASP A 167 54.77 -12.62 -15.92
#